data_AF-A0A060CEG5-F1
#
_entry.id   AF-A0A060CEG5-F1
#
_cell.length_a   1.000
_cell.length_b   1.000
_cell.length_c   1.000
_cell.angle_alpha   90.00
_cell.angle_beta   90.00
_cell.angle_gamma   90.00
#
_symmetry.space_group_name_H-M   'P 1'
#
loop_
_entity.id
_entity.type
_entity.pdbx_description
1 polymer ?
#
loop_
_entity_poly.entity_id
_entity_poly.type
_entity_poly.pdbx_seq_one_letter_code
_entity_poly.pdbx_strand_id
1 'polypeptide(L)'
;MPKGNGFWPAFWMMGADFLTGRPWPYNGEVDIMEILGKDTFTAYSTLHAPAYNGGGGSGGPYTLPGGADFANDYHVWSAYWDSQGITFSLDGQVVVTKAKAEIEATRGPWIYD
;
A
#
# COMPACT_ATOMS: atom_id res chain seq x y z
N MET A 1 14.70 7.15 -0.03
CA MET A 1 14.00 7.31 1.27
C MET A 1 14.98 7.52 2.42
N PRO A 2 14.61 8.14 3.56
CA PRO A 2 15.52 8.34 4.70
C PRO A 2 15.83 7.03 5.47
N LYS A 3 17.12 6.83 5.80
CA LYS A 3 17.58 5.77 6.71
C LYS A 3 17.57 6.24 8.16
N GLY A 4 17.24 5.32 9.07
CA GLY A 4 17.30 5.55 10.51
C GLY A 4 16.06 5.04 11.24
N ASN A 5 16.26 4.70 12.51
CA ASN A 5 15.17 4.26 13.38
C ASN A 5 14.14 5.36 13.58
N GLY A 6 12.85 5.00 13.45
CA GLY A 6 11.72 5.91 13.64
C GLY A 6 11.28 6.66 12.39
N PHE A 7 12.08 6.68 11.31
CA PHE A 7 11.59 7.19 10.04
C PHE A 7 10.59 6.20 9.41
N TRP A 8 9.50 6.75 8.90
CA TRP A 8 8.45 6.01 8.21
C TRP A 8 7.88 6.87 7.06
N PRO A 9 8.65 7.06 5.98
CA PRO A 9 8.12 7.64 4.75
C PRO A 9 6.95 6.81 4.21
N ALA A 10 5.90 7.52 3.80
CA ALA A 10 4.73 6.93 3.18
C ALA A 10 4.27 7.78 1.99
N PHE A 11 3.77 7.10 0.96
CA PHE A 11 3.01 7.68 -0.15
C PHE A 11 1.71 6.89 -0.27
N TRP A 12 0.60 7.55 0.05
CA TRP A 12 -0.66 6.88 0.31
C TRP A 12 -1.84 7.79 -0.01
N MET A 13 -3.03 7.21 -0.03
CA MET A 13 -4.30 7.87 -0.33
C MET A 13 -5.37 7.48 0.69
N MET A 14 -6.31 8.39 0.92
CA MET A 14 -7.42 8.20 1.87
C MET A 14 -8.73 8.59 1.17
N GLY A 15 -9.82 7.84 1.44
CA GLY A 15 -11.14 8.20 0.92
C GLY A 15 -11.55 9.63 1.31
N ALA A 16 -12.02 10.40 0.34
CA ALA A 16 -12.22 11.85 0.48
C ALA A 16 -13.29 12.25 1.52
N ASP A 17 -14.17 11.33 1.90
CA ASP A 17 -15.22 11.53 2.89
C ASP A 17 -14.78 11.24 4.34
N PHE A 18 -13.46 11.05 4.56
CA PHE A 18 -12.83 10.87 5.88
C PHE A 18 -13.34 11.86 6.94
N LEU A 19 -13.40 13.14 6.55
CA LEU A 19 -13.76 14.24 7.46
C LEU A 19 -15.26 14.56 7.49
N THR A 20 -16.05 13.99 6.58
CA THR A 20 -17.42 14.46 6.31
C THR A 20 -18.49 13.38 6.37
N GLY A 21 -18.14 12.10 6.49
CA GLY A 21 -19.18 11.07 6.55
C GLY A 21 -18.73 9.68 6.98
N ARG A 22 -17.54 9.24 6.57
CA ARG A 22 -17.05 7.90 6.90
C ARG A 22 -15.65 8.01 7.49
N PRO A 23 -15.48 7.88 8.81
CA PRO A 23 -14.15 7.90 9.41
C PRO A 23 -13.39 6.63 9.05
N TRP A 24 -12.08 6.66 9.23
CA TRP A 24 -11.24 5.47 9.09
C TRP A 24 -11.70 4.36 10.05
N PRO A 25 -11.70 3.07 9.62
CA PRO A 25 -11.25 2.57 8.32
C PRO A 25 -12.36 2.50 7.24
N TYR A 26 -13.55 3.07 7.48
CA TYR A 26 -14.74 2.89 6.62
C TYR A 26 -14.69 3.65 5.29
N ASN A 27 -13.81 4.65 5.17
CA ASN A 27 -13.56 5.37 3.93
C ASN A 27 -12.44 4.77 3.07
N GLY A 28 -11.71 3.78 3.59
CA GLY A 28 -10.63 3.13 2.86
C GLY A 28 -9.32 3.93 2.85
N GLU A 29 -8.22 3.20 2.87
CA GLU A 29 -6.85 3.70 2.74
C GLU A 29 -6.08 2.83 1.74
N VAL A 30 -5.30 3.48 0.89
CA VAL A 30 -4.48 2.84 -0.15
C VAL A 30 -3.04 3.31 0.00
N ASP A 31 -2.22 2.46 0.60
CA ASP A 31 -0.79 2.71 0.76
C ASP A 31 -0.05 2.23 -0.49
N ILE A 32 0.37 3.18 -1.32
CA ILE A 32 1.12 2.90 -2.54
C ILE A 32 2.55 2.48 -2.16
N MET A 33 3.12 3.14 -1.16
CA MET A 33 4.45 2.84 -0.63
C MET A 33 4.54 3.21 0.84
N GLU A 34 5.01 2.26 1.65
CA GLU A 34 5.56 2.49 2.97
C GLU A 34 6.92 1.82 3.09
N ILE A 35 7.89 2.52 3.68
CA ILE A 35 9.23 1.97 3.97
C ILE A 35 9.59 2.35 5.40
N LEU A 36 10.04 1.37 6.19
CA LEU A 36 10.54 1.64 7.53
C LEU A 36 12.01 2.04 7.44
N GLY A 37 12.41 3.20 7.93
CA GLY A 37 13.80 3.67 7.82
C GLY A 37 14.84 2.79 8.52
N LYS A 38 14.39 1.91 9.44
CA LYS A 38 15.23 0.85 10.06
C LYS A 38 15.53 -0.31 9.12
N ASP A 39 14.74 -0.49 8.06
CA ASP A 39 14.89 -1.50 7.02
C ASP A 39 14.48 -0.89 5.66
N THR A 40 15.43 -0.21 5.03
CA THR A 40 15.22 0.41 3.71
C THR A 40 15.39 -0.59 2.55
N PHE A 41 15.45 -1.90 2.82
CA PHE A 41 15.47 -2.94 1.79
C PHE A 41 14.08 -3.51 1.50
N THR A 42 13.12 -3.25 2.38
CA THR A 42 11.75 -3.74 2.27
C THR A 42 10.78 -2.58 2.16
N ALA A 43 9.92 -2.63 1.15
CA ALA A 43 8.77 -1.74 1.00
C ALA A 43 7.47 -2.51 1.17
N TYR A 44 6.39 -1.79 1.46
CA TYR A 44 5.05 -2.35 1.62
C TYR A 44 4.06 -1.53 0.79
N SER A 45 3.12 -2.23 0.15
CA SER A 45 1.89 -1.64 -0.37
C SER A 45 0.72 -2.34 0.32
N THR A 46 -0.22 -1.58 0.86
CA THR A 46 -1.24 -2.09 1.78
C THR A 46 -2.60 -1.44 1.49
N LEU A 47 -3.67 -2.23 1.62
CA LEU A 47 -5.04 -1.74 1.62
C LEU A 47 -5.62 -1.85 3.03
N HIS A 48 -6.30 -0.79 3.49
CA HIS A 48 -7.05 -0.81 4.75
C HIS A 48 -8.53 -0.49 4.57
N ALA A 49 -9.37 -1.39 5.09
CA ALA A 49 -10.84 -1.29 5.12
C ALA A 49 -11.38 -1.88 6.44
N PRO A 50 -12.69 -1.77 6.75
CA PRO A 50 -13.24 -2.26 8.02
C PRO A 50 -12.93 -3.73 8.34
N ALA A 51 -12.87 -4.59 7.31
CA ALA A 51 -12.58 -6.01 7.48
C ALA A 51 -11.07 -6.34 7.52
N TYR A 52 -10.20 -5.43 7.10
CA TYR A 52 -8.75 -5.63 7.03
C TYR A 52 -8.05 -4.27 7.21
N ASN A 53 -7.69 -3.91 8.44
CA ASN A 53 -7.07 -2.62 8.78
C ASN A 53 -6.02 -2.76 9.89
N GLY A 54 -5.28 -1.68 10.16
CA GLY A 54 -4.16 -1.69 11.09
C GLY A 54 -3.16 -2.78 10.74
N GLY A 55 -2.69 -3.55 11.74
CA GLY A 55 -1.80 -4.69 11.52
C GLY A 55 -2.39 -5.85 10.68
N GLY A 56 -3.70 -5.82 10.41
CA GLY A 56 -4.40 -6.79 9.56
C GLY A 56 -4.67 -6.30 8.13
N GLY A 57 -4.05 -5.19 7.71
CA GLY A 57 -4.17 -4.66 6.34
C GLY A 57 -3.85 -5.71 5.27
N SER A 58 -4.48 -5.58 4.11
CA SER A 58 -4.24 -6.48 2.98
C SER A 58 -3.13 -5.91 2.10
N GLY A 59 -1.90 -6.32 2.36
CA GLY A 59 -0.73 -5.84 1.64
C GLY A 59 0.23 -6.94 1.24
N GLY A 60 1.43 -6.54 0.86
CA GLY A 60 2.56 -7.45 0.60
C GLY A 60 3.88 -6.68 0.64
N PRO A 61 4.97 -7.31 1.14
CA PRO A 61 6.30 -6.73 1.06
C PRO A 61 6.87 -6.85 -0.35
N TYR A 62 7.78 -5.95 -0.70
CA TYR A 62 8.60 -6.03 -1.89
C TYR A 62 10.05 -5.65 -1.59
N THR A 63 11.00 -6.35 -2.20
CA THR A 63 12.43 -6.06 -2.13
C THR A 63 12.98 -5.85 -3.53
N LEU A 64 13.92 -4.91 -3.68
CA LEU A 64 14.55 -4.67 -4.97
C LEU A 64 15.41 -5.88 -5.41
N PRO A 65 15.51 -6.15 -6.72
CA PRO A 65 16.41 -7.16 -7.25
C PRO A 65 17.84 -6.98 -6.75
N GLY A 66 18.51 -8.10 -6.45
CA GLY A 66 19.89 -8.10 -5.96
C GLY A 66 20.08 -7.53 -4.55
N GLY A 67 19.00 -7.29 -3.80
CA GLY A 67 19.09 -6.71 -2.45
C GLY A 67 19.51 -5.25 -2.46
N ALA A 68 19.16 -4.51 -3.51
CA ALA A 68 19.40 -3.07 -3.57
C ALA A 68 18.56 -2.33 -2.51
N ASP A 69 19.03 -1.14 -2.15
CA ASP A 69 18.50 -0.34 -1.04
C ASP A 69 17.70 0.86 -1.58
N PHE A 70 16.44 1.00 -1.15
CA PHE A 70 15.54 2.10 -1.55
C PHE A 70 16.01 3.50 -1.10
N ALA A 71 17.03 3.57 -0.23
CA ALA A 71 17.61 4.84 0.18
C ALA A 71 18.63 5.39 -0.82
N ASN A 72 19.15 4.56 -1.73
CA ASN A 72 20.30 4.92 -2.55
C ASN A 72 19.93 5.61 -3.87
N ASP A 73 18.67 5.51 -4.32
CA ASP A 73 18.20 6.17 -5.54
C ASP A 73 16.71 6.55 -5.45
N TYR A 74 16.26 7.34 -6.40
CA TYR A 74 14.84 7.59 -6.63
C TYR A 74 14.19 6.41 -7.35
N HIS A 75 12.93 6.17 -7.01
CA HIS A 75 12.11 5.13 -7.60
C HIS A 75 10.73 5.67 -7.91
N VAL A 76 10.10 5.15 -8.96
CA VAL A 76 8.75 5.53 -9.37
C VAL A 76 7.75 4.53 -8.82
N TRP A 77 6.89 5.01 -7.92
CA TRP A 77 5.79 4.24 -7.33
C TRP A 77 4.47 4.60 -8.00
N SER A 78 3.67 3.61 -8.35
CA SER A 78 2.38 3.83 -9.00
C SER A 78 1.34 2.82 -8.52
N ALA A 79 0.09 3.25 -8.49
CA ALA A 79 -1.08 2.38 -8.35
C ALA A 79 -1.95 2.55 -9.61
N TYR A 80 -2.17 1.45 -10.33
CA TYR A 80 -3.20 1.36 -11.34
C TYR A 80 -4.46 0.81 -10.68
N TRP A 81 -5.55 1.55 -10.75
CA TRP A 81 -6.79 1.24 -10.05
C TRP A 81 -7.97 1.32 -11.02
N ASP A 82 -8.72 0.22 -11.10
CA ASP A 82 -9.98 0.15 -11.84
C ASP A 82 -11.02 -0.69 -11.08
N SER A 83 -12.17 -0.94 -11.71
CA SER A 83 -13.27 -1.71 -11.14
C SER A 83 -12.94 -3.16 -10.76
N GLN A 84 -11.81 -3.72 -11.21
CA GLN A 84 -11.39 -5.08 -10.93
C GLN A 84 -10.39 -5.18 -9.77
N GLY A 85 -9.80 -4.06 -9.36
CA GLY A 85 -8.87 -4.02 -8.23
C GLY A 85 -7.79 -2.96 -8.38
N ILE A 86 -6.72 -3.12 -7.59
CA ILE A 86 -5.57 -2.22 -7.57
C ILE A 86 -4.28 -3.01 -7.81
N THR A 87 -3.47 -2.57 -8.76
CA THR A 87 -2.12 -3.07 -9.03
C THR A 87 -1.09 -2.02 -8.69
N PHE A 88 -0.24 -2.32 -7.71
CA PHE A 88 0.89 -1.50 -7.32
C PHE A 88 2.12 -1.89 -8.15
N SER A 89 2.87 -0.89 -8.61
CA SER A 89 4.10 -1.08 -9.36
C SER A 89 5.21 -0.16 -8.89
N LEU A 90 6.43 -0.63 -9.08
CA LEU A 90 7.69 0.03 -8.76
C LEU A 90 8.58 -0.01 -10.00
N ASP A 91 9.00 1.14 -10.50
CA ASP A 91 9.85 1.27 -11.69
C ASP A 91 9.28 0.52 -12.91
N GLY A 92 7.95 0.52 -13.04
CA GLY A 92 7.21 -0.17 -14.09
C GLY A 92 7.05 -1.68 -13.89
N GLN A 93 7.56 -2.26 -12.79
CA GLN A 93 7.39 -3.67 -12.43
C GLN A 93 6.25 -3.84 -11.43
N VAL A 94 5.37 -4.80 -11.68
CA VAL A 94 4.30 -5.14 -10.74
C VAL A 94 4.89 -5.71 -9.45
N VAL A 95 4.52 -5.15 -8.31
CA VAL A 95 4.96 -5.62 -6.99
C VAL A 95 3.86 -6.36 -6.25
N VAL A 96 2.65 -5.83 -6.28
CA VAL A 96 1.48 -6.37 -5.58
C VAL A 96 0.24 -6.11 -6.42
N THR A 97 -0.60 -7.13 -6.59
CA THR A 97 -1.96 -6.97 -7.12
C THR A 97 -2.96 -7.34 -6.05
N LYS A 98 -3.99 -6.51 -5.88
CA LYS A 98 -5.14 -6.73 -5.01
C LYS A 98 -6.39 -6.77 -5.87
N ALA A 99 -6.73 -7.96 -6.32
CA ALA A 99 -7.94 -8.18 -7.10
C ALA A 99 -9.17 -8.09 -6.19
N LYS A 100 -10.19 -7.35 -6.61
CA LYS A 100 -11.46 -7.18 -5.88
C LYS A 100 -12.07 -8.53 -5.49
N ALA A 101 -12.19 -9.44 -6.45
CA ALA A 101 -12.78 -10.77 -6.24
C ALA A 101 -12.00 -11.61 -5.20
N GLU A 102 -10.66 -11.52 -5.19
CA GLU A 102 -9.84 -12.23 -4.22
C GLU A 102 -10.03 -11.67 -2.80
N ILE A 103 -10.06 -10.34 -2.68
CA ILE A 103 -10.25 -9.65 -1.39
C ILE A 103 -11.62 -9.96 -0.82
N GLU A 104 -12.67 -9.89 -1.63
CA GLU A 104 -14.03 -10.23 -1.22
C GLU A 104 -14.16 -11.70 -0.78
N ALA A 105 -13.44 -12.62 -1.45
CA ALA A 105 -13.45 -14.03 -1.10
C ALA A 105 -12.64 -14.37 0.17
N THR A 106 -11.60 -13.59 0.50
CA THR A 106 -10.61 -13.98 1.52
C THR A 106 -10.54 -13.06 2.74
N ARG A 107 -10.95 -11.80 2.61
CA ARG A 107 -10.78 -10.76 3.64
C ARG A 107 -12.11 -10.11 4.03
N GLY A 108 -12.92 -9.74 3.05
CA GLY A 108 -14.18 -9.03 3.27
C GLY A 108 -14.48 -7.99 2.20
N PRO A 109 -15.50 -7.14 2.41
CA PRO A 109 -16.00 -6.24 1.37
C PRO A 109 -14.92 -5.35 0.74
N TRP A 110 -14.98 -5.20 -0.58
CA TRP A 110 -14.25 -4.17 -1.30
C TRP A 110 -14.96 -2.81 -1.15
N ILE A 111 -14.20 -1.75 -0.86
CA ILE A 111 -14.76 -0.40 -0.64
C ILE A 111 -14.03 0.70 -1.42
N TYR A 112 -13.18 0.33 -2.37
CA TYR A 112 -12.39 1.24 -3.20
C TYR A 112 -13.02 1.32 -4.59
N ASP A 113 -14.29 1.73 -4.67
CA ASP A 113 -14.99 2.05 -5.91
C ASP A 113 -15.45 3.52 -5.88
#